data_AF-A0A964GIJ5-F1
#
_entry.id   AF-A0A964GIJ5-F1
#
_cell.length_a   1.000
_cell.length_b   1.000
_cell.length_c   1.000
_cell.angle_alpha   90.00
_cell.angle_beta   90.00
_cell.angle_gamma   90.00
#
_symmetry.space_group_name_H-M   'P 1'
#
loop_
_entity.id
_entity.type
_entity.pdbx_description
1 polymer ?
#
loop_
_entity_poly.entity_id
_entity_poly.type
_entity_poly.pdbx_seq_one_letter_code
_entity_poly.pdbx_strand_id
1 'polypeptide(L)'
;MLPHSADAPQAARFPVDLYPGDGQVQLPGLELGERLASTDGVIDWSQAITAEAKAQAAADQLLATVTADLAQRRAVADAAIAPLQDAVELEEATEAEAALLMEWKRYRVALSRLPDQEGYPNEIDWPAQPA
;
A
#
# COMPACT_ATOMS: atom_id res chain seq x y z
N MET A 1 -38.35 48.02 12.46
CA MET A 1 -39.19 47.45 11.38
C MET A 1 -38.26 46.91 10.30
N LEU A 2 -38.33 45.61 10.04
CA LEU A 2 -37.70 44.98 8.87
C LEU A 2 -38.55 45.29 7.63
N PRO A 3 -37.91 45.57 6.49
CA PRO A 3 -38.43 45.09 5.22
C PRO A 3 -37.42 44.13 4.60
N HIS A 4 -37.71 42.83 4.71
CA HIS A 4 -37.15 41.83 3.81
C HIS A 4 -37.87 41.99 2.47
N SER A 5 -37.30 42.74 1.54
CA SER A 5 -37.72 42.69 0.15
C SER A 5 -37.12 41.43 -0.47
N ALA A 6 -37.92 40.38 -0.55
CA ALA A 6 -37.60 39.10 -1.16
C ALA A 6 -37.61 39.15 -2.72
N ASP A 7 -36.96 40.17 -3.31
CA ASP A 7 -36.91 40.34 -4.77
C ASP A 7 -35.58 40.98 -5.21
N ALA A 8 -34.49 40.24 -5.07
CA ALA A 8 -33.18 40.63 -5.59
C ALA A 8 -32.63 39.49 -6.46
N PRO A 9 -32.23 39.74 -7.72
CA PRO A 9 -31.79 38.70 -8.64
C PRO A 9 -30.51 38.01 -8.13
N GLN A 10 -30.40 36.70 -8.40
CA GLN A 10 -29.41 35.79 -7.83
C GLN A 10 -27.94 36.21 -8.09
N ALA A 11 -27.69 37.04 -9.11
CA ALA A 11 -26.39 37.63 -9.42
C ALA A 11 -25.87 38.67 -8.40
N ALA A 12 -26.70 39.15 -7.48
CA ALA A 12 -26.28 40.04 -6.40
C ALA A 12 -25.96 39.32 -5.07
N ARG A 13 -26.24 38.01 -4.98
CA ARG A 13 -26.03 37.21 -3.76
C ARG A 13 -24.73 36.40 -3.76
N PHE A 14 -24.14 36.16 -4.92
CA PHE A 14 -22.88 35.43 -5.04
C PHE A 14 -22.00 36.13 -6.09
N PRO A 15 -20.80 36.61 -5.73
CA PRO A 15 -19.86 37.06 -6.74
C PRO A 15 -19.49 35.88 -7.64
N VAL A 16 -19.41 36.15 -8.94
CA VAL A 16 -18.94 35.23 -9.99
C VAL A 16 -17.71 34.46 -9.52
N ASP A 17 -17.73 33.13 -9.66
CA ASP A 17 -16.53 32.29 -9.63
C ASP A 17 -15.56 32.82 -10.69
N LEU A 18 -14.59 33.62 -10.26
CA LEU A 18 -13.38 33.84 -11.02
C LEU A 18 -12.64 32.50 -11.00
N TYR A 19 -12.82 31.70 -12.04
CA TYR A 19 -11.84 30.70 -12.43
C TYR A 19 -10.63 31.46 -12.99
N PRO A 20 -9.50 31.61 -12.29
CA PRO A 20 -8.27 31.88 -13.00
C PRO A 20 -7.92 30.60 -13.76
N GLY A 21 -7.94 30.68 -15.09
CA GLY A 21 -7.17 29.74 -15.90
C GLY A 21 -5.71 29.79 -15.45
N ASP A 22 -5.08 28.62 -15.43
CA ASP A 22 -3.66 28.37 -15.10
C ASP A 22 -2.78 29.63 -15.16
N GLY A 23 -2.55 30.24 -14.00
CA GLY A 23 -1.81 31.48 -13.89
C GLY A 23 -1.74 31.92 -12.45
N GLN A 24 -0.52 32.00 -11.91
CA GLN A 24 -0.26 32.40 -10.52
C GLN A 24 -0.93 33.74 -10.21
N VAL A 25 -1.85 33.75 -9.26
CA VAL A 25 -2.54 34.95 -8.80
C VAL A 25 -1.56 35.76 -7.93
N GLN A 26 -0.88 36.73 -8.52
CA GLN A 26 -0.05 37.68 -7.77
C GLN A 26 -0.95 38.80 -7.20
N LEU A 27 -1.17 38.76 -5.89
CA LEU A 27 -1.89 39.81 -5.16
C LEU A 27 -1.02 41.08 -5.05
N PRO A 28 -1.56 42.30 -5.30
CA PRO A 28 -0.77 43.53 -5.25
C PRO A 28 -0.52 43.92 -3.78
N GLY A 29 0.76 44.07 -3.41
CA GLY A 29 1.19 44.51 -2.07
C GLY A 29 1.98 43.47 -1.26
N LEU A 30 2.21 42.27 -1.79
CA LEU A 30 3.14 41.29 -1.23
C LEU A 30 4.34 41.18 -2.16
N GLU A 31 5.34 42.02 -1.93
CA GLU A 31 6.69 41.81 -2.42
C GLU A 31 7.09 40.39 -1.98
N LEU A 32 7.32 39.48 -2.94
CA LEU A 32 7.90 38.15 -2.73
C LEU A 32 9.38 38.28 -2.31
N GLY A 33 9.63 39.01 -1.24
CA GLY A 33 10.91 39.18 -0.58
C GLY A 33 11.02 38.18 0.56
N GLU A 34 11.90 37.21 0.37
CA GLU A 34 12.31 36.18 1.32
C GLU A 34 11.23 35.21 1.83
N ARG A 35 11.46 33.92 1.55
CA ARG A 35 10.98 32.82 2.39
C ARG A 35 11.35 33.16 3.84
N LEU A 36 10.38 33.67 4.60
CA LEU A 36 10.55 33.97 6.01
C LEU A 36 11.03 32.68 6.68
N ALA A 37 12.25 32.73 7.21
CA ALA A 37 12.83 31.67 8.00
C ALA A 37 11.81 31.24 9.05
N SER A 38 11.63 29.91 9.16
CA SER A 38 10.70 29.24 10.05
C SER A 38 10.61 29.97 11.40
N THR A 39 9.52 30.70 11.60
CA THR A 39 9.21 31.28 12.90
C THR A 39 8.60 30.20 13.78
N ASP A 40 9.07 30.14 15.03
CA ASP A 40 8.54 29.26 16.06
C ASP A 40 7.03 29.52 16.22
N GLY A 41 6.20 28.56 15.78
CA GLY A 41 4.74 28.63 15.86
C GLY A 41 3.96 28.64 14.54
N VAL A 42 4.61 28.72 13.37
CA VAL A 42 3.93 28.54 12.07
C VAL A 42 3.91 27.06 11.71
N ILE A 43 2.75 26.41 11.84
CA ILE A 43 2.57 25.01 11.41
C ILE A 43 2.69 24.98 9.88
N ASP A 44 3.76 24.33 9.41
CA ASP A 44 3.98 24.07 7.99
C ASP A 44 2.97 23.03 7.50
N TRP A 45 1.84 23.49 6.96
CA TRP A 45 0.79 22.63 6.41
C TRP A 45 1.25 21.86 5.16
N SER A 46 2.39 22.22 4.54
CA SER A 46 2.99 21.42 3.45
C SER A 46 3.73 20.17 3.96
N GLN A 47 3.98 20.09 5.27
CA GLN A 47 4.58 18.93 5.96
C GLN A 47 3.54 18.04 6.68
N ALA A 48 2.25 18.36 6.59
CA ALA A 48 1.20 17.57 7.19
C ALA A 48 0.92 16.32 6.34
N ILE A 49 1.74 15.28 6.49
CA ILE A 49 1.29 13.92 6.16
C ILE A 49 0.10 13.65 7.06
N THR A 50 -1.11 13.62 6.48
CA THR A 50 -2.33 13.29 7.22
C THR A 50 -2.12 11.96 7.93
N ALA A 51 -2.59 11.83 9.17
CA ALA A 51 -2.50 10.57 9.92
C ALA A 51 -3.03 9.38 9.09
N GLU A 52 -4.01 9.64 8.23
CA GLU A 52 -4.59 8.71 7.27
C GLU A 52 -3.60 8.24 6.19
N ALA A 53 -2.79 9.14 5.61
CA ALA A 53 -1.77 8.78 4.63
C ALA A 53 -0.65 7.93 5.25
N LYS A 54 -0.28 8.22 6.50
CA LYS A 54 0.68 7.41 7.26
C LYS A 54 0.13 6.01 7.58
N ALA A 55 -1.16 5.92 7.92
CA ALA A 55 -1.83 4.65 8.17
C ALA A 55 -1.91 3.81 6.88
N GLN A 56 -2.24 4.44 5.74
CA GLN A 56 -2.27 3.78 4.44
C GLN A 56 -0.88 3.23 4.05
N ALA A 57 0.16 4.06 4.17
CA ALA A 57 1.52 3.63 3.88
C ALA A 57 1.98 2.46 4.77
N ALA A 58 1.58 2.43 6.05
CA ALA A 58 1.88 1.32 6.95
C ALA A 58 1.16 0.03 6.54
N ALA A 59 -0.09 0.12 6.05
CA ALA A 59 -0.83 -1.03 5.54
C ALA A 59 -0.22 -1.58 4.24
N ASP A 60 0.15 -0.70 3.31
CA ASP A 60 0.86 -1.07 2.07
C ASP A 60 2.23 -1.71 2.38
N GLN A 61 2.97 -1.18 3.35
CA GLN A 61 4.22 -1.79 3.81
C GLN A 61 4.02 -3.19 4.39
N LEU A 62 2.98 -3.39 5.22
CA LEU A 62 2.67 -4.70 5.78
C LEU A 62 2.36 -5.71 4.67
N LEU A 63 1.52 -5.34 3.70
CA LEU A 63 1.21 -6.17 2.54
C LEU A 63 2.47 -6.50 1.73
N ALA A 64 3.35 -5.52 1.49
CA ALA A 64 4.60 -5.71 0.77
C ALA A 64 5.54 -6.68 1.52
N THR A 65 5.68 -6.54 2.83
CA THR A 65 6.49 -7.47 3.65
C THR A 65 5.94 -8.88 3.59
N VAL A 66 4.63 -9.04 3.82
CA VAL A 66 3.99 -10.37 3.83
C VAL A 66 4.09 -11.05 2.47
N THR A 67 3.85 -10.32 1.39
CA THR A 67 3.96 -10.86 0.02
C THR A 67 5.41 -11.24 -0.32
N ALA A 68 6.39 -10.45 0.14
CA ALA A 68 7.81 -10.77 0.00
C ALA A 68 8.20 -12.03 0.80
N ASP A 69 7.76 -12.15 2.06
CA ASP A 69 7.94 -13.35 2.88
C ASP A 69 7.34 -14.60 2.23
N LEU A 70 6.12 -14.48 1.69
CA LEU A 70 5.46 -15.54 0.96
C LEU A 70 6.26 -15.96 -0.29
N ALA A 71 6.70 -14.98 -1.08
CA ALA A 71 7.50 -15.22 -2.28
C ALA A 71 8.83 -15.89 -1.95
N GLN A 72 9.52 -15.44 -0.89
CA GLN A 72 10.76 -16.04 -0.43
C GLN A 72 10.57 -17.49 0.00
N ARG A 73 9.55 -17.79 0.81
CA ARG A 73 9.25 -19.15 1.26
C ARG A 73 8.88 -20.06 0.10
N ARG A 74 8.15 -19.54 -0.89
CA ARG A 74 7.82 -20.25 -2.12
C ARG A 74 9.07 -20.53 -2.96
N ALA A 75 9.96 -19.56 -3.11
CA ALA A 75 11.21 -19.73 -3.84
C ALA A 75 12.11 -20.82 -3.21
N VAL A 76 12.21 -20.85 -1.88
CA VAL A 76 12.93 -21.91 -1.15
C VAL A 76 12.30 -23.28 -1.43
N ALA A 77 10.97 -23.38 -1.41
CA ALA A 77 10.27 -24.62 -1.73
C ALA A 77 10.50 -25.05 -3.18
N ASP A 78 10.36 -24.14 -4.15
CA ASP A 78 10.59 -24.45 -5.56
C ASP A 78 12.06 -24.85 -5.83
N ALA A 79 13.03 -24.25 -5.11
CA ALA A 79 14.44 -24.64 -5.20
C ALA A 79 14.73 -26.04 -4.63
N ALA A 80 13.99 -26.49 -3.61
CA ALA A 80 14.07 -27.85 -3.09
C ALA A 80 13.30 -28.85 -3.97
N ILE A 81 12.16 -28.44 -4.53
CA ILE A 81 11.33 -29.25 -5.42
C ILE A 81 12.06 -29.56 -6.73
N ALA A 82 12.77 -28.59 -7.32
CA ALA A 82 13.44 -28.75 -8.61
C ALA A 82 14.32 -30.01 -8.68
N PRO A 83 15.34 -30.21 -7.82
CA PRO A 83 16.19 -31.41 -7.89
C PRO A 83 15.43 -32.70 -7.56
N LEU A 84 14.47 -32.66 -6.64
CA LEU A 84 13.64 -33.83 -6.30
C LEU A 84 12.75 -34.23 -7.48
N GLN A 85 12.24 -33.24 -8.22
CA GLN A 85 11.41 -33.46 -9.38
C GLN A 85 12.25 -33.97 -10.56
N ASP A 86 13.43 -33.40 -10.78
CA ASP A 86 14.40 -33.89 -11.77
C ASP A 86 14.77 -35.36 -11.49
N ALA A 87 15.02 -35.73 -10.24
CA ALA A 87 15.30 -37.12 -9.85
C ALA A 87 14.11 -38.05 -10.15
N VAL A 88 12.87 -37.60 -9.93
CA VAL A 88 11.66 -38.38 -10.25
C VAL A 88 11.47 -38.49 -11.76
N GLU A 89 11.72 -37.42 -12.51
CA GLU A 89 11.64 -37.39 -13.97
C GLU A 89 12.71 -38.28 -14.63
N LEU A 90 13.87 -38.42 -14.00
CA LEU A 90 14.94 -39.34 -14.39
C LEU A 90 14.74 -40.78 -13.90
N GLU A 91 13.65 -41.07 -13.17
CA GLU A 91 13.40 -42.35 -12.49
C GLU A 91 14.54 -42.78 -11.51
N GLU A 92 15.38 -41.85 -11.09
CA GLU A 92 16.45 -42.07 -10.10
C GLU A 92 16.03 -41.73 -8.67
N ALA A 93 14.83 -41.14 -8.49
CA ALA A 93 14.31 -40.78 -7.18
C ALA A 93 14.11 -42.00 -6.28
N THR A 94 14.69 -41.91 -5.10
CA THR A 94 14.44 -42.81 -3.98
C THR A 94 13.03 -42.59 -3.41
N GLU A 95 12.49 -43.60 -2.71
CA GLU A 95 11.21 -43.45 -2.00
C GLU A 95 11.21 -42.27 -1.01
N ALA A 96 12.37 -41.97 -0.41
CA ALA A 96 12.55 -40.82 0.48
C ALA A 96 12.39 -39.49 -0.29
N GLU A 97 13.00 -39.36 -1.46
CA GLU A 97 12.88 -38.16 -2.31
C GLU A 97 11.47 -37.99 -2.85
N ALA A 98 10.80 -39.08 -3.21
CA ALA A 98 9.39 -39.04 -3.62
C ALA A 98 8.46 -38.58 -2.49
N ALA A 99 8.72 -39.03 -1.24
CA ALA A 99 8.00 -38.57 -0.06
C ALA A 99 8.25 -37.07 0.22
N LEU A 100 9.52 -36.65 0.20
CA LEU A 100 9.93 -35.25 0.33
C LEU A 100 9.26 -34.37 -0.73
N LEU A 101 9.24 -34.80 -2.00
CA LEU A 101 8.59 -34.08 -3.09
C LEU A 101 7.10 -33.87 -2.83
N MET A 102 6.40 -34.88 -2.29
CA MET A 102 5.00 -34.75 -1.89
C MET A 102 4.82 -33.76 -0.75
N GLU A 103 5.68 -33.77 0.27
CA GLU A 103 5.63 -32.83 1.39
C GLU A 103 5.89 -31.39 0.93
N TRP A 104 6.92 -31.17 0.10
CA TRP A 104 7.20 -29.86 -0.48
C TRP A 104 6.05 -29.36 -1.36
N LYS A 105 5.42 -30.23 -2.15
CA LYS A 105 4.22 -29.86 -2.93
C LYS A 105 3.05 -29.46 -2.02
N ARG A 106 2.80 -30.21 -0.92
CA ARG A 106 1.78 -29.82 0.08
C ARG A 106 2.12 -28.48 0.72
N TYR A 107 3.38 -28.26 1.09
CA TYR A 107 3.86 -26.99 1.63
C TYR A 107 3.61 -25.83 0.65
N ARG A 108 3.93 -25.98 -0.63
CA ARG A 108 3.66 -24.96 -1.66
C ARG A 108 2.17 -24.67 -1.84
N VAL A 109 1.32 -25.70 -1.74
CA VAL A 109 -0.14 -25.54 -1.78
C VAL A 109 -0.64 -24.83 -0.54
N ALA A 110 -0.12 -25.15 0.64
CA ALA A 110 -0.44 -24.46 1.88
C ALA A 110 -0.04 -22.98 1.80
N LEU A 111 1.18 -22.67 1.34
CA LEU A 111 1.64 -21.31 1.08
C LEU A 111 0.71 -20.57 0.11
N SER A 112 0.30 -21.21 -0.99
CA SER A 112 -0.63 -20.60 -1.96
C SER A 112 -2.02 -20.31 -1.37
N ARG A 113 -2.42 -20.99 -0.29
CA ARG A 113 -3.70 -20.79 0.41
C ARG A 113 -3.62 -19.82 1.58
N LEU A 114 -2.42 -19.41 2.01
CA LEU A 114 -2.24 -18.38 3.05
C LEU A 114 -2.94 -17.05 2.75
N PRO A 115 -2.90 -16.49 1.53
CA PRO A 115 -3.62 -15.24 1.25
C PRO A 115 -5.14 -15.37 1.33
N ASP A 116 -5.69 -16.58 1.22
CA ASP A 116 -7.12 -16.87 1.42
C ASP A 116 -7.50 -17.07 2.90
N GLN A 117 -6.54 -17.06 3.83
CA GLN A 117 -6.83 -17.23 5.26
C GLN A 117 -7.49 -15.99 5.86
N GLU A 118 -8.42 -16.23 6.77
CA GLU A 118 -9.05 -15.19 7.58
C GLU A 118 -7.99 -14.56 8.50
N GLY A 119 -7.78 -13.25 8.39
CA GLY A 119 -6.75 -12.54 9.14
C GLY A 119 -5.53 -12.12 8.31
N TYR A 120 -5.38 -12.58 7.06
CA TYR A 120 -4.35 -12.05 6.15
C TYR A 120 -4.58 -10.55 5.90
N PRO A 121 -3.54 -9.69 5.91
CA PRO A 121 -2.11 -9.94 6.15
C PRO A 121 -1.65 -9.78 7.62
N ASN A 122 -2.57 -9.64 8.59
CA ASN A 122 -2.25 -9.37 9.99
C ASN A 122 -1.88 -10.64 10.79
N GLU A 123 -2.57 -11.75 10.57
CA GLU A 123 -2.36 -13.03 11.24
C GLU A 123 -2.20 -14.13 10.19
N ILE A 124 -1.01 -14.70 10.07
CA ILE A 124 -0.65 -15.67 9.04
C ILE A 124 -0.04 -16.90 9.70
N ASP A 125 -0.67 -18.05 9.51
CA ASP A 125 -0.16 -19.32 10.01
C ASP A 125 0.81 -19.92 8.97
N TRP A 126 2.11 -19.67 9.16
CA TRP A 126 3.12 -20.17 8.24
C TRP A 126 3.30 -21.69 8.39
N PRO A 127 3.14 -22.49 7.33
CA PRO A 127 3.36 -23.93 7.40
C PRO A 127 4.83 -24.24 7.77
N ALA A 128 5.06 -25.40 8.37
CA ALA A 128 6.40 -25.89 8.66
C ALA A 128 7.08 -26.40 7.38
N GLN A 129 8.35 -26.06 7.21
CA GLN A 129 9.16 -26.59 6.11
C GLN A 129 9.46 -28.08 6.37
N PRO A 130 9.26 -28.97 5.39
CA PRO A 130 9.69 -30.37 5.51
C PRO A 130 11.21 -30.45 5.57
N ALA A 131 11.73 -31.45 6.30
CA ALA A 131 13.15 -31.62 6.64
C ALA A 131 13.75 -32.90 6.04
#